data_AF-A0A2N8TDB0-F1
#
_entry.id   AF-A0A2N8TDB0-F1
#
_cell.length_a   1.000
_cell.length_b   1.000
_cell.length_c   1.000
_cell.angle_alpha   90.00
_cell.angle_beta   90.00
_cell.angle_gamma   90.00
#
_symmetry.space_group_name_H-M   'P 1'
#
loop_
_entity.id
_entity.type
_entity.pdbx_description
1 polymer ?
#
loop_
_entity_poly.entity_id
_entity_poly.type
_entity_poly.pdbx_seq_one_letter_code
_entity_poly.pdbx_strand_id
1 'polypeptide(L)'
;MTAVLLAVKPTEELAEQYGPMRTLLHHEKPTQLTVEQCDVYEWSIAAGETLRESTIDGTDGTADLIIRFVKYVDPVTQWTRYAVDYWSIKAYWATDHHVRAVAESAYVDAVRGEFAEPTLTLPGERFRFSRGLASFYDVTDVI
;
A
#
# COMPACT_ATOMS: atom_id res chain seq x y z
N MET A 1 -11.40 6.20 23.56
CA MET A 1 -10.46 5.06 23.47
C MET A 1 -9.30 5.53 22.63
N THR A 2 -8.13 5.67 23.22
CA THR A 2 -6.92 6.15 22.54
C THR A 2 -6.50 5.08 21.56
N ALA A 3 -6.57 5.37 20.26
CA ALA A 3 -6.04 4.47 19.24
C ALA A 3 -4.59 4.17 19.59
N VAL A 4 -4.29 2.91 19.88
CA VAL A 4 -2.92 2.45 20.01
C VAL A 4 -2.35 2.52 18.60
N LEU A 5 -1.73 3.66 18.25
CA LEU A 5 -0.72 3.68 17.22
C LEU A 5 0.31 2.64 17.67
N LEU A 6 0.22 1.43 17.13
CA LEU A 6 1.30 0.46 17.24
C LEU A 6 2.56 1.22 16.83
N ALA A 7 3.52 1.30 17.76
CA ALA A 7 4.81 1.93 17.54
C ALA A 7 5.60 1.07 16.54
N VAL A 8 5.19 1.10 15.28
CA VAL A 8 5.92 0.52 14.17
C VAL A 8 7.18 1.36 14.03
N LYS A 9 8.34 0.70 14.11
CA LYS A 9 9.63 1.37 13.86
C LYS A 9 9.60 2.00 12.46
N PRO A 10 10.28 3.13 12.24
CA PRO A 10 10.39 3.73 10.91
C PRO A 10 10.88 2.73 9.85
N THR A 11 10.40 2.86 8.61
CA THR A 11 10.74 1.93 7.52
C THR A 11 12.25 1.87 7.28
N GLU A 12 12.97 2.99 7.44
CA GLU A 12 14.43 3.04 7.29
C GLU A 12 15.15 2.15 8.33
N GLU A 13 14.77 2.21 9.60
CA GLU A 13 15.35 1.36 10.66
C GLU A 13 15.04 -0.13 10.44
N LEU A 14 13.83 -0.42 9.96
CA LEU A 14 13.45 -1.80 9.62
C LEU A 14 14.19 -2.31 8.39
N ALA A 15 14.46 -1.45 7.41
CA ALA A 15 15.25 -1.80 6.23
C ALA A 15 16.72 -2.07 6.57
N GLU A 16 17.30 -1.37 7.54
CA GLU A 16 18.64 -1.68 8.06
C GLU A 16 18.69 -3.05 8.75
N GLN A 17 17.63 -3.44 9.48
CA GLN A 17 17.59 -4.73 10.19
C GLN A 17 17.25 -5.92 9.29
N TYR A 18 16.33 -5.75 8.35
CA TYR A 18 15.71 -6.87 7.61
C TYR A 18 15.91 -6.81 6.09
N GLY A 19 16.53 -5.73 5.59
CA GLY A 19 16.65 -5.45 4.17
C GLY A 19 15.52 -4.58 3.62
N PRO A 20 15.72 -3.94 2.46
CA PRO A 20 14.71 -3.07 1.86
C PRO A 20 13.53 -3.85 1.28
N MET A 21 12.42 -3.15 1.08
CA MET A 21 11.30 -3.65 0.25
C MET A 21 11.80 -3.97 -1.16
N ARG A 22 11.31 -5.06 -1.75
CA ARG A 22 11.54 -5.38 -3.16
C ARG A 22 10.46 -4.71 -4.01
N THR A 23 10.86 -3.96 -5.03
CA THR A 23 9.93 -3.38 -6.01
C THR A 23 9.56 -4.42 -7.06
N LEU A 24 8.27 -4.75 -7.13
CA LEU A 24 7.73 -5.72 -8.09
C LEU A 24 7.21 -5.01 -9.33
N LEU A 25 6.37 -3.99 -9.12
CA LEU A 25 5.59 -3.33 -10.15
C LEU A 25 5.74 -1.82 -9.97
N HIS A 26 5.92 -1.07 -11.06
CA HIS A 26 5.97 0.39 -11.02
C HIS A 26 5.68 0.96 -12.40
N HIS A 27 4.69 1.85 -12.50
CA HIS A 27 4.27 2.42 -13.79
C HIS A 27 5.36 3.26 -14.48
N GLU A 28 6.18 4.01 -13.73
CA GLU A 28 7.25 4.87 -14.27
C GLU A 28 8.68 4.30 -14.22
N LYS A 29 8.94 3.28 -13.38
CA LYS A 29 10.31 2.82 -13.10
C LYS A 29 10.52 1.40 -13.61
N PRO A 30 11.70 1.08 -14.16
CA PRO A 30 12.01 -0.29 -14.52
C PRO A 30 11.98 -1.17 -13.26
N THR A 31 11.34 -2.32 -13.38
CA THR A 31 11.31 -3.34 -12.32
C THR A 31 12.30 -4.44 -12.67
N GLN A 32 12.62 -5.28 -11.68
CA GLN A 32 13.50 -6.43 -11.90
C GLN A 32 12.78 -7.64 -12.53
N LEU A 33 11.50 -7.49 -12.87
CA LEU A 33 10.65 -8.55 -13.39
C LEU A 33 10.55 -8.47 -14.91
N THR A 34 10.43 -9.63 -15.57
CA THR A 34 9.96 -9.67 -16.97
C THR A 34 8.47 -9.31 -17.03
N VAL A 35 7.96 -8.99 -18.22
CA VAL A 35 6.54 -8.65 -18.41
C VAL A 35 5.63 -9.81 -17.95
N GLU A 36 5.97 -11.04 -18.29
CA GLU A 36 5.21 -12.22 -17.88
C GLU A 36 5.24 -12.41 -16.35
N GLN A 37 6.36 -12.06 -15.71
CA GLN A 37 6.45 -12.08 -14.25
C GLN A 37 5.62 -10.97 -13.63
N CYS A 38 5.56 -9.78 -14.24
CA CYS A 38 4.73 -8.68 -13.76
C CYS A 38 3.26 -9.10 -13.65
N ASP A 39 2.70 -9.68 -14.71
CA ASP A 39 1.31 -10.15 -14.73
C ASP A 39 1.07 -11.16 -13.59
N VAL A 40 1.94 -12.18 -13.46
CA VAL A 40 1.78 -13.22 -12.44
C VAL A 40 1.84 -12.64 -11.02
N TYR A 41 2.75 -11.69 -10.76
CA TYR A 41 2.82 -11.02 -9.47
C TYR A 41 1.61 -10.12 -9.21
N GLU A 42 1.12 -9.40 -10.22
CA GLU A 42 -0.10 -8.58 -10.13
C GLU A 42 -1.31 -9.44 -9.73
N TRP A 43 -1.54 -10.55 -10.44
CA TRP A 43 -2.62 -11.48 -10.13
C TRP A 43 -2.46 -12.12 -8.74
N SER A 44 -1.24 -12.46 -8.36
CA SER A 44 -0.97 -13.09 -7.05
C SER A 44 -1.23 -12.13 -5.89
N ILE A 45 -0.89 -10.85 -6.04
CA ILE A 45 -1.18 -9.80 -5.06
C ILE A 45 -2.67 -9.49 -5.05
N ALA A 46 -3.31 -9.34 -6.21
CA ALA A 46 -4.74 -9.09 -6.30
C ALA A 46 -5.60 -10.21 -5.68
N ALA A 47 -5.15 -11.46 -5.78
CA ALA A 47 -5.78 -12.63 -5.15
C ALA A 47 -5.39 -12.84 -3.67
N GLY A 48 -4.50 -12.01 -3.13
CA GLY A 48 -4.01 -12.12 -1.76
C GLY A 48 -5.04 -11.74 -0.69
N GLU A 49 -4.71 -12.02 0.55
CA GLU A 49 -5.47 -11.63 1.74
C GLU A 49 -5.19 -10.15 2.08
N THR A 50 -6.15 -9.26 1.82
CA THR A 50 -6.06 -7.86 2.25
C THR A 50 -6.08 -7.79 3.78
N LEU A 51 -4.99 -7.33 4.37
CA LEU A 51 -4.85 -7.14 5.82
C LEU A 51 -5.28 -5.74 6.25
N ARG A 52 -4.94 -4.72 5.43
CA ARG A 52 -5.38 -3.33 5.61
C ARG A 52 -5.62 -2.67 4.25
N GLU A 53 -6.52 -1.70 4.21
CA GLU A 53 -6.84 -0.94 3.00
C GLU A 53 -7.17 0.50 3.35
N SER A 54 -6.69 1.43 2.52
CA SER A 54 -7.05 2.84 2.52
C SER A 54 -7.48 3.25 1.13
N THR A 55 -8.68 3.79 1.01
CA THR A 55 -9.31 4.09 -0.28
C THR A 55 -9.83 5.53 -0.31
N ILE A 56 -9.75 6.18 -1.48
CA ILE A 56 -10.52 7.38 -1.79
C ILE A 56 -11.47 7.07 -2.94
N ASP A 57 -12.77 7.15 -2.66
CA ASP A 57 -13.81 6.98 -3.68
C ASP A 57 -14.08 8.27 -4.46
N GLY A 58 -14.06 8.20 -5.78
CA GLY A 58 -14.52 9.23 -6.70
C GLY A 58 -16.00 9.56 -6.53
N THR A 59 -16.46 10.58 -7.25
CA THR A 59 -17.86 11.04 -7.16
C THR A 59 -18.88 10.06 -7.72
N ASP A 60 -18.43 9.13 -8.57
CA ASP A 60 -19.21 8.05 -9.17
C ASP A 60 -19.25 6.78 -8.30
N GLY A 61 -18.53 6.77 -7.17
CA GLY A 61 -18.40 5.62 -6.28
C GLY A 61 -17.33 4.61 -6.70
N THR A 62 -16.56 4.91 -7.75
CA THR A 62 -15.37 4.13 -8.12
C THR A 62 -14.18 4.64 -7.31
N ALA A 63 -13.30 3.77 -6.82
CA ALA A 63 -12.08 4.20 -6.16
C ALA A 63 -11.18 4.99 -7.13
N ASP A 64 -10.75 6.19 -6.75
CA ASP A 64 -9.75 6.99 -7.47
C ASP A 64 -8.32 6.69 -6.96
N LEU A 65 -8.22 6.18 -5.73
CA LEU A 65 -6.99 5.76 -5.05
C LEU A 65 -7.29 4.56 -4.15
N ILE A 66 -6.41 3.56 -4.19
CA ILE A 66 -6.40 2.39 -3.32
C ILE A 66 -4.96 2.16 -2.86
N ILE A 67 -4.74 2.06 -1.55
CA ILE A 67 -3.50 1.59 -0.95
C ILE A 67 -3.82 0.38 -0.09
N ARG A 68 -3.31 -0.80 -0.48
CA ARG A 68 -3.55 -2.07 0.22
C ARG A 68 -2.28 -2.59 0.87
N PHE A 69 -2.45 -3.14 2.06
CA PHE A 69 -1.48 -4.03 2.69
C PHE A 69 -1.98 -5.47 2.56
N VAL A 70 -1.29 -6.27 1.76
CA VAL A 70 -1.76 -7.59 1.33
C VAL A 70 -0.78 -8.66 1.78
N LYS A 71 -1.29 -9.79 2.27
CA LYS A 71 -0.53 -11.03 2.44
C LYS A 71 -0.82 -11.96 1.27
N TYR A 72 0.22 -12.42 0.60
CA TYR A 72 0.08 -13.29 -0.57
C TYR A 72 1.15 -14.38 -0.60
N VAL A 73 0.99 -15.35 -1.51
CA VAL A 73 2.00 -16.39 -1.75
C VAL A 73 2.81 -15.99 -2.97
N ASP A 74 4.13 -15.88 -2.79
CA ASP A 74 5.04 -15.56 -3.89
C ASP A 74 4.99 -16.67 -4.96
N PRO A 75 4.68 -16.35 -6.22
CA PRO A 75 4.44 -17.34 -7.26
C PRO A 75 5.69 -18.16 -7.62
N VAL A 76 6.89 -17.65 -7.33
CA VAL A 76 8.17 -18.31 -7.65
C VAL A 76 8.66 -19.15 -6.47
N THR A 77 8.74 -18.54 -5.29
CA THR A 77 9.31 -19.16 -4.09
C THR A 77 8.30 -19.94 -3.27
N GLN A 78 6.99 -19.73 -3.52
CA GLN A 78 5.88 -20.33 -2.79
C GLN A 78 5.86 -19.95 -1.29
N TRP A 79 6.58 -18.89 -0.92
CA TRP A 79 6.61 -18.40 0.46
C TRP A 79 5.59 -17.28 0.66
N THR A 80 5.08 -17.19 1.88
CA THR A 80 4.24 -16.04 2.26
C THR A 80 5.07 -14.76 2.23
N ARG A 81 4.52 -13.74 1.59
CA ARG A 81 5.08 -12.39 1.54
C ARG A 81 3.97 -11.37 1.80
N TYR A 82 4.40 -10.16 2.11
CA TYR A 82 3.53 -9.05 2.45
C TYR A 82 3.81 -7.89 1.49
N ALA A 83 2.81 -7.48 0.73
CA ALA A 83 2.90 -6.45 -0.28
C ALA A 83 2.20 -5.17 0.17
N VAL A 84 2.77 -4.04 -0.25
CA VAL A 84 2.07 -2.76 -0.34
C VAL A 84 1.74 -2.56 -1.80
N ASP A 85 0.45 -2.55 -2.09
CA ASP A 85 -0.10 -2.38 -3.43
C ASP A 85 -0.79 -1.03 -3.52
N TYR A 86 -0.24 -0.15 -4.35
CA TYR A 86 -0.70 1.20 -4.53
C TYR A 86 -1.25 1.34 -5.94
N TRP A 87 -2.49 1.77 -6.03
CA TRP A 87 -3.14 2.06 -7.29
C TRP A 87 -3.86 3.40 -7.20
N SER A 88 -3.78 4.19 -8.26
CA SER A 88 -4.55 5.41 -8.46
C SER A 88 -4.76 5.62 -9.96
N ILE A 89 -5.65 6.54 -10.30
CA ILE A 89 -5.85 6.95 -11.70
C ILE A 89 -4.59 7.54 -12.38
N LYS A 90 -3.57 7.95 -11.61
CA LYS A 90 -2.32 8.55 -12.13
C LYS A 90 -1.11 7.63 -12.05
N ALA A 91 -1.06 6.77 -11.04
CA ALA A 91 0.13 6.02 -10.68
C ALA A 91 -0.24 4.66 -10.10
N TYR A 92 0.59 3.68 -10.42
CA TYR A 92 0.52 2.33 -9.86
C TYR A 92 1.92 1.84 -9.49
N TRP A 93 2.03 1.16 -8.36
CA TRP A 93 3.22 0.43 -7.96
C TRP A 93 2.89 -0.64 -6.91
N ALA A 94 3.69 -1.70 -6.88
CA ALA A 94 3.64 -2.72 -5.85
C ALA A 94 5.04 -3.04 -5.33
N THR A 95 5.18 -3.07 -4.02
CA THR A 95 6.42 -3.46 -3.34
C THR A 95 6.12 -4.54 -2.31
N ASP A 96 7.08 -5.40 -2.01
CA ASP A 96 6.87 -6.48 -1.05
C ASP A 96 8.05 -6.77 -0.14
N HIS A 97 7.77 -7.50 0.93
CA HIS A 97 8.78 -8.04 1.83
C HIS A 97 8.31 -9.32 2.50
N HIS A 98 9.25 -10.17 2.91
CA HIS A 98 8.94 -11.43 3.61
C HIS A 98 8.64 -11.21 5.11
N VAL A 99 9.17 -10.13 5.70
CA VAL A 99 8.87 -9.70 7.07
C VAL A 99 7.69 -8.74 7.08
N ARG A 100 6.60 -9.13 7.75
CA ARG A 100 5.35 -8.36 7.88
C ARG A 100 5.57 -6.93 8.36
N ALA A 101 6.38 -6.74 9.40
CA ALA A 101 6.58 -5.42 10.01
C ALA A 101 7.19 -4.40 9.06
N VAL A 102 8.08 -4.83 8.14
CA VAL A 102 8.69 -3.96 7.13
C VAL A 102 7.62 -3.46 6.16
N ALA A 103 6.78 -4.37 5.65
CA ALA A 103 5.71 -4.03 4.71
C ALA A 103 4.57 -3.23 5.39
N GLU A 104 4.28 -3.50 6.65
CA GLU A 104 3.30 -2.72 7.44
C GLU A 104 3.77 -1.29 7.67
N SER A 105 5.06 -1.09 7.95
CA SER A 105 5.67 0.24 8.05
C SER A 105 5.60 0.97 6.71
N ALA A 106 5.96 0.30 5.61
CA ALA A 106 5.89 0.87 4.27
C ALA A 106 4.46 1.27 3.87
N TYR A 107 3.45 0.49 4.27
CA TYR A 107 2.03 0.85 4.09
C TYR A 107 1.68 2.13 4.85
N VAL A 108 2.07 2.23 6.14
CA VAL A 108 1.82 3.44 6.95
C VAL A 108 2.49 4.66 6.33
N ASP A 109 3.72 4.52 5.83
CA ASP A 109 4.44 5.60 5.17
C ASP A 109 3.79 6.01 3.85
N ALA A 110 3.32 5.05 3.04
CA ALA A 110 2.59 5.34 1.80
C ALA A 110 1.29 6.11 2.07
N VAL A 111 0.51 5.67 3.05
CA VAL A 111 -0.72 6.36 3.49
C VAL A 111 -0.43 7.79 3.97
N ARG A 112 0.59 7.96 4.81
CA ARG A 112 0.97 9.29 5.33
C ARG A 112 1.53 10.20 4.25
N GLY A 113 2.34 9.66 3.35
CA GLY A 113 2.87 10.37 2.20
C GLY A 113 1.75 10.89 1.32
N GLU A 114 0.79 10.03 0.98
CA GLU A 114 -0.37 10.41 0.18
C GLU A 114 -1.27 11.44 0.89
N PHE A 115 -1.41 11.35 2.22
CA PHE A 115 -2.14 12.36 2.99
C PHE A 115 -1.41 13.72 3.01
N ALA A 116 -0.08 13.72 3.12
CA ALA A 116 0.72 14.93 3.22
C ALA A 116 0.91 15.63 1.87
N GLU A 117 1.09 14.85 0.80
CA GLU A 117 1.29 15.30 -0.57
C GLU A 117 0.36 14.49 -1.51
N PRO A 118 -0.94 14.84 -1.58
CA PRO A 118 -1.91 14.08 -2.37
C PRO A 118 -1.53 14.05 -3.86
N THR A 119 -1.47 12.86 -4.43
CA THR A 119 -1.24 12.67 -5.87
C THR A 119 -2.48 13.02 -6.69
N LEU A 120 -3.67 12.87 -6.10
CA LEU A 120 -4.95 13.21 -6.73
C LEU A 120 -5.32 14.68 -6.52
N THR A 121 -5.75 15.33 -7.61
CA THR A 121 -6.31 16.68 -7.55
C THR A 121 -7.84 16.57 -7.50
N LEU A 122 -8.43 16.57 -6.31
CA LEU A 122 -9.86 16.28 -6.13
C LEU A 122 -10.68 17.58 -6.02
N PRO A 123 -11.79 17.73 -6.78
CA PRO A 123 -12.69 18.88 -6.62
C PRO A 123 -13.24 18.93 -5.18
N GLY A 124 -12.86 19.96 -4.42
CA GLY A 124 -13.24 20.10 -3.01
C GLY A 124 -12.24 19.53 -2.00
N GLU A 125 -11.00 19.24 -2.43
CA GLU A 125 -9.78 18.83 -1.69
C GLU A 125 -9.71 19.16 -0.18
N ARG A 126 -10.20 20.34 0.22
CA ARG A 126 -10.23 20.71 1.64
C ARG A 126 -11.18 19.88 2.50
N PHE A 127 -12.26 19.30 1.98
CA PHE A 127 -13.29 18.67 2.83
C PHE A 127 -13.06 17.18 3.14
N ARG A 128 -12.29 16.46 2.31
CA ARG A 128 -12.02 15.02 2.52
C ARG A 128 -10.79 14.77 3.38
N PHE A 129 -9.75 15.60 3.24
CA PHE A 129 -8.56 15.54 4.09
C PHE A 129 -8.65 16.39 5.37
N SER A 130 -9.61 17.32 5.49
CA SER A 130 -9.82 18.10 6.74
C SER A 130 -10.38 17.30 7.91
N ARG A 131 -10.87 16.07 7.66
CA ARG A 131 -11.32 15.16 8.72
C ARG A 131 -10.15 14.38 9.38
N GLY A 132 -8.91 14.62 8.92
CA GLY A 132 -7.70 14.03 9.48
C GLY A 132 -7.39 12.63 8.94
N LEU A 133 -6.22 12.12 9.29
CA LEU A 133 -5.71 10.81 8.81
C LEU A 133 -6.66 9.64 9.12
N ALA A 134 -7.46 9.75 10.17
CA ALA A 134 -8.44 8.73 10.57
C ALA A 134 -9.57 8.51 9.54
N SER A 135 -9.91 9.49 8.70
CA SER A 135 -10.91 9.30 7.63
C SER A 135 -10.32 8.73 6.34
N PHE A 136 -9.00 8.54 6.29
CA PHE A 136 -8.29 7.91 5.16
C PHE A 136 -7.98 6.43 5.46
N TYR A 137 -7.89 6.06 6.73
CA TYR A 137 -7.92 4.66 7.19
C TYR A 137 -9.37 4.14 7.24
N ASP A 138 -9.99 3.92 6.08
CA ASP A 138 -11.25 3.18 5.93
C ASP A 138 -10.90 2.07 4.92
N VAL A 139 -10.85 0.77 5.26
CA VAL A 139 -11.99 -0.15 5.52
C VAL A 139 -11.65 -1.31 6.51
N THR A 140 -10.58 -1.28 7.32
CA THR A 140 -10.23 -2.46 8.18
C THR A 140 -9.80 -2.21 9.62
N ASP A 141 -9.81 -0.97 10.12
CA ASP A 141 -9.51 -0.68 11.53
C ASP A 141 -10.74 -0.90 12.48
N VAL A 142 -11.64 -1.83 12.15
CA VAL A 142 -12.82 -2.17 12.98
C VAL A 142 -12.71 -3.60 13.54
N ILE A 143 -12.16 -3.67 14.76
CA ILE A 143 -12.38 -4.65 15.86
C ILE A 143 -11.98 -6.10 15.61
#